data_AF-A0A961GY79-F1
#
_entry.id   AF-A0A961GY79-F1
#
_cell.length_a   1.000
_cell.length_b   1.000
_cell.length_c   1.000
_cell.angle_alpha   90.00
_cell.angle_beta   90.00
_cell.angle_gamma   90.00
#
_symmetry.space_group_name_H-M   'P 1'
#
loop_
_entity.id
_entity.type
_entity.pdbx_description
1 polymer ?
#
loop_
_entity_poly.entity_id
_entity_poly.type
_entity_poly.pdbx_seq_one_letter_code
_entity_poly.pdbx_strand_id
1 'polypeptide(L)'
;MPGLAPLAAVEFGDRFWVSLDWTWAWTIFVLAIDITIRITALFIVPRNRRPTAGMAWLMAIFLFPVPGLLLFLLIGGNRLPKRRRDRQVEATRQIGETADREEAVLGTPLVHMPSGLRNAVVLGRSLGAQPMVAGNAAKILIDYEGSFAEMAAAIRAAERYVHVEFYILVHDETTADVFEAMREVRARGVEVRVLLDHVSAVRNPGAKRTRETLDAIGAEWAYMLPVRPWRGEWQRPDLRNHRKLLVIDGTVGFMGSQNLVDSSYNKPSNLRRGLHWRDLMVRVEGSAAFGLEAVFLSDWYVETGQPPSVAIPDELIARRPGELDCQVLPSGPGFGAENNLQVFVSLLYTAERRISITSPYFVPDGAIMHALRAATARGVYVELFVSETGDQAVVYHAQRSYYEELLRAGVRIFMFRPPYILHSKHFTIDDRVAVVGSSNMDQRSFNLNMEVSMIVHGESFVQELDEVLAYYHENSRELTAEEWAKQPLRWQLLDGLARLTSALQ
;
A
#
# COMPACT_ATOMS: atom_id res chain seq x y z
N MET A 1 -24.31 66.63 78.03
CA MET A 1 -23.39 65.94 78.94
C MET A 1 -23.77 64.47 79.00
N PRO A 2 -22.85 63.50 79.10
CA PRO A 2 -21.58 63.25 78.39
C PRO A 2 -21.82 62.23 77.24
N GLY A 3 -21.02 62.10 76.18
CA GLY A 3 -19.60 61.73 76.16
C GLY A 3 -19.45 60.20 76.03
N LEU A 4 -19.53 59.65 74.81
CA LEU A 4 -19.05 58.30 74.49
C LEU A 4 -18.29 58.35 73.15
N ALA A 5 -16.99 58.12 73.22
CA ALA A 5 -16.09 58.04 72.07
C ALA A 5 -16.43 56.81 71.20
N PRO A 6 -16.31 56.87 69.87
CA PRO A 6 -16.44 55.68 69.05
C PRO A 6 -15.20 54.80 69.26
N LEU A 7 -15.46 53.55 69.69
CA LEU A 7 -14.51 52.44 69.62
C LEU A 7 -14.01 52.32 68.17
N ALA A 8 -12.69 52.28 68.01
CA ALA A 8 -12.04 52.05 66.73
C ALA A 8 -12.62 50.80 66.07
N ALA A 9 -13.21 50.97 64.89
CA ALA A 9 -13.56 49.87 64.00
C ALA A 9 -12.27 49.14 63.65
N VAL A 10 -12.06 47.96 64.24
CA VAL A 10 -11.08 47.02 63.73
C VAL A 10 -11.64 46.52 62.41
N GLU A 11 -11.14 47.07 61.30
CA GLU A 11 -11.38 46.57 59.95
C GLU A 11 -10.82 45.13 59.84
N PHE A 12 -11.65 44.17 60.23
CA PHE A 12 -11.48 42.78 59.81
C PHE A 12 -12.13 42.63 58.44
N GLY A 13 -11.31 42.57 57.40
CA GLY A 13 -11.68 41.87 56.18
C GLY A 13 -11.44 42.63 54.88
N ASP A 14 -10.19 42.81 54.51
CA ASP A 14 -9.80 42.89 53.08
C ASP A 14 -8.43 42.24 52.77
N ARG A 15 -7.80 41.60 53.77
CA ARG A 15 -6.48 40.94 53.61
C ARG A 15 -6.55 39.43 53.34
N PHE A 16 -7.68 38.92 52.86
CA PHE A 16 -7.83 37.51 52.49
C PHE A 16 -7.79 37.24 50.98
N TRP A 17 -7.67 38.28 50.16
CA TRP A 17 -7.25 38.14 48.77
C TRP A 17 -5.75 38.38 48.70
N VAL A 18 -4.98 37.40 49.19
CA VAL A 18 -3.55 37.27 48.90
C VAL A 18 -3.35 37.58 47.42
N SER A 19 -2.53 38.57 47.12
CA SER A 19 -2.16 38.96 45.76
C SER A 19 -1.66 37.71 45.03
N LEU A 20 -2.53 37.10 44.23
CA LEU A 20 -2.17 35.93 43.45
C LEU A 20 -1.05 36.36 42.52
N ASP A 21 0.16 35.84 42.76
CA ASP A 21 1.26 36.08 41.85
C ASP A 21 0.94 35.31 40.58
N TRP A 22 0.41 36.04 39.61
CA TRP A 22 0.02 35.51 38.31
C TRP A 22 1.17 34.79 37.62
N THR A 23 2.42 35.16 37.89
CA THR A 23 3.60 34.47 37.36
C THR A 23 3.69 33.04 37.89
N TRP A 24 3.52 32.86 39.20
CA TRP A 24 3.49 31.53 39.83
C TRP A 24 2.26 30.74 39.39
N ALA A 25 1.09 31.37 39.33
CA ALA A 25 -0.13 30.72 38.84
C ALA A 25 0.04 30.22 37.39
N TRP A 26 0.61 31.04 36.51
CA TRP A 26 0.92 30.65 35.12
C TRP A 26 1.98 29.57 35.04
N THR A 27 3.04 29.65 35.84
CA THR A 27 4.12 28.64 35.86
C THR A 27 3.58 27.28 36.32
N ILE A 28 2.80 27.24 37.40
CA ILE A 28 2.16 26.03 37.90
C ILE A 28 1.18 25.48 36.87
N PHE A 29 0.41 26.33 36.22
CA PHE A 29 -0.53 25.92 35.17
C PHE A 29 0.17 25.27 33.97
N VAL A 30 1.22 25.90 33.43
CA VAL A 30 2.01 25.36 32.31
C VAL A 30 2.68 24.05 32.70
N LEU A 31 3.26 23.97 33.91
CA LEU A 31 3.89 22.76 34.42
C LEU A 31 2.86 21.62 34.61
N ALA A 32 1.68 21.93 35.14
CA ALA A 32 0.59 20.96 35.30
C ALA A 32 0.13 20.41 33.94
N ILE A 33 0.02 21.27 32.91
CA ILE A 33 -0.28 20.83 31.54
C ILE A 33 0.83 19.93 31.00
N ASP A 34 2.11 20.34 31.10
CA ASP A 34 3.25 19.54 30.64
C ASP A 34 3.27 18.14 31.27
N ILE A 35 3.17 18.08 32.60
CA ILE A 35 3.16 16.82 33.36
C ILE A 35 1.95 15.97 32.96
N THR A 36 0.77 16.58 32.84
CA THR A 36 -0.46 15.87 32.43
C THR A 36 -0.31 15.25 31.04
N ILE A 37 0.27 16.00 30.08
CA ILE A 37 0.54 15.52 28.72
C ILE A 37 1.48 14.31 28.78
N ARG A 38 2.60 14.40 29.50
CA ARG A 38 3.60 13.33 29.60
C ARG A 38 3.04 12.06 30.24
N ILE A 39 2.36 12.20 31.39
CA ILE A 39 1.74 11.08 32.10
C ILE A 39 0.69 10.41 31.20
N THR A 40 -0.17 11.20 30.58
CA THR A 40 -1.20 10.68 29.68
C THR A 40 -0.58 9.97 28.48
N ALA A 41 0.47 10.52 27.89
CA ALA A 41 1.19 9.94 26.76
C ALA A 41 1.77 8.55 27.11
N LEU A 42 2.32 8.36 28.32
CA LEU A 42 2.85 7.06 28.76
C LEU A 42 1.81 5.92 28.71
N PHE A 43 0.54 6.22 28.98
CA PHE A 43 -0.54 5.22 28.95
C PHE A 43 -1.22 5.08 27.58
N ILE A 44 -1.24 6.16 26.78
CA ILE A 44 -1.97 6.18 25.50
C ILE A 44 -1.08 5.79 24.32
N VAL A 45 0.14 6.31 24.25
CA VAL A 45 1.03 6.17 23.08
C VAL A 45 1.45 4.71 22.86
N PRO A 46 1.89 3.94 23.87
CA PRO A 46 2.36 2.56 23.65
C PRO A 46 1.28 1.55 23.23
N ARG A 47 -0.01 1.86 23.45
CA ARG A 47 -1.10 0.91 23.18
C ARG A 47 -1.18 0.53 21.70
N ASN A 48 -1.15 -0.78 21.43
CA ASN A 48 -1.27 -1.39 20.09
C ASN A 48 -0.30 -0.80 19.06
N ARG A 49 0.91 -0.45 19.49
CA ARG A 49 1.98 0.03 18.61
C ARG A 49 3.23 -0.81 18.82
N ARG A 50 4.06 -0.86 17.78
CA ARG A 50 5.41 -1.42 17.86
C ARG A 50 6.20 -0.62 18.91
N PRO A 51 7.00 -1.27 19.78
CA PRO A 51 7.75 -0.59 20.82
C PRO A 51 8.61 0.57 20.31
N THR A 52 9.25 0.39 19.14
CA THR A 52 10.09 1.41 18.49
C THR A 52 9.29 2.65 18.09
N ALA A 53 8.14 2.48 17.43
CA ALA A 53 7.26 3.60 17.06
C ALA A 53 6.67 4.30 18.30
N GLY A 54 6.28 3.52 19.32
CA GLY A 54 5.80 4.06 20.59
C GLY A 54 6.87 4.90 21.31
N MET A 55 8.10 4.41 21.35
CA MET A 55 9.25 5.15 21.91
C MET A 55 9.55 6.43 21.13
N ALA A 56 9.52 6.40 19.80
CA ALA A 56 9.74 7.58 18.98
C ALA A 56 8.72 8.70 19.28
N TRP A 57 7.44 8.34 19.40
CA TRP A 57 6.38 9.28 19.78
C TRP A 57 6.50 9.78 21.21
N LEU A 58 6.84 8.91 22.15
CA LEU A 58 7.11 9.32 23.54
C LEU A 58 8.29 10.29 23.60
N MET A 59 9.39 10.04 22.89
CA MET A 59 10.52 10.96 22.84
C MET A 59 10.12 12.32 22.25
N ALA A 60 9.34 12.34 21.16
CA ALA A 60 8.85 13.59 20.57
C ALA A 60 7.99 14.39 21.56
N ILE A 61 7.09 13.73 22.29
CA ILE A 61 6.25 14.37 23.32
C ILE A 61 7.08 14.79 24.53
N PHE A 62 8.06 14.01 24.95
CA PHE A 62 8.87 14.37 26.12
C PHE A 62 9.84 15.52 25.84
N LEU A 63 10.34 15.63 24.60
CA LEU A 63 11.20 16.74 24.19
C LEU A 63 10.38 18.00 23.90
N PHE A 64 9.22 17.83 23.26
CA PHE A 64 8.31 18.91 22.88
C PHE A 64 6.86 18.52 23.22
N PRO A 65 6.37 18.75 24.45
CA PRO A 65 5.07 18.28 24.92
C PRO A 65 3.89 18.70 24.06
N VAL A 66 3.74 20.01 23.83
CA VAL A 66 2.62 20.53 23.05
C VAL A 66 2.80 20.21 21.55
N PRO A 67 3.94 20.51 20.89
CA PRO A 67 4.11 20.19 19.47
C PRO A 67 4.09 18.68 19.19
N GLY A 68 4.73 17.88 20.03
CA GLY A 68 4.80 16.43 19.94
C GLY A 68 3.43 15.78 20.14
N LEU A 69 2.61 16.28 21.08
CA LEU A 69 1.23 15.82 21.23
C LEU A 69 0.39 16.17 20.01
N LEU A 70 0.49 17.40 19.49
CA LEU A 70 -0.25 17.83 18.30
C LEU A 70 0.12 16.98 17.08
N LEU A 71 1.41 16.73 16.86
CA LEU A 71 1.88 15.83 15.80
C LEU A 71 1.37 14.41 16.01
N PHE A 72 1.42 13.89 17.24
CA PHE A 72 0.90 12.56 17.56
C PHE A 72 -0.60 12.44 17.29
N LEU A 73 -1.39 13.48 17.60
CA LEU A 73 -2.83 13.47 17.33
C LEU A 73 -3.15 13.55 15.82
N LEU A 74 -2.29 14.20 15.04
CA LEU A 74 -2.46 14.32 13.58
C LEU A 74 -2.05 13.05 12.82
N ILE A 75 -0.94 12.43 13.19
CA ILE A 75 -0.31 11.33 12.41
C ILE A 75 0.10 10.10 13.25
N GLY A 76 -0.07 10.11 14.58
CA GLY A 76 0.38 9.01 15.44
C GLY A 76 -0.53 7.77 15.47
N GLY A 77 -1.73 7.84 14.90
CA GLY A 77 -2.64 6.70 14.73
C GLY A 77 -2.69 6.21 13.28
N ASN A 78 -2.88 4.91 13.06
CA ASN A 78 -3.13 4.33 11.73
C ASN A 78 -4.63 4.13 11.43
N ARG A 79 -5.51 4.57 12.33
CA ARG A 79 -6.94 4.31 12.24
C ARG A 79 -7.64 5.31 11.33
N LEU A 80 -8.38 4.78 10.35
CA LEU A 80 -9.31 5.58 9.54
C LEU A 80 -10.46 6.16 10.40
N PRO A 81 -11.11 7.25 9.94
CA PRO A 81 -12.28 7.83 10.60
C PRO A 81 -13.38 6.78 10.86
N LYS A 82 -14.11 6.91 11.98
CA LYS A 82 -15.09 5.90 12.42
C LYS A 82 -16.09 5.51 11.32
N ARG A 83 -16.73 6.50 10.68
CA ARG A 83 -17.69 6.28 9.58
C ARG A 83 -17.13 5.43 8.44
N ARG A 84 -15.86 5.61 8.09
CA ARG A 84 -15.18 4.79 7.07
C ARG A 84 -14.96 3.37 7.53
N ARG A 85 -14.49 3.20 8.78
CA ARG A 85 -14.31 1.86 9.34
C ARG A 85 -15.62 1.09 9.41
N ASP A 86 -16.70 1.77 9.80
CA ASP A 86 -18.03 1.15 9.88
C ASP A 86 -18.49 0.69 8.47
N ARG A 87 -18.28 1.51 7.43
CA ARG A 87 -18.52 1.10 6.03
C ARG A 87 -17.61 -0.02 5.57
N GLN A 88 -16.32 0.01 5.92
CA GLN A 88 -15.38 -1.05 5.58
C GLN A 88 -15.80 -2.38 6.19
N VAL A 89 -16.21 -2.39 7.46
CA VAL A 89 -16.69 -3.60 8.15
C VAL A 89 -17.92 -4.16 7.43
N GLU A 90 -18.85 -3.30 7.04
CA GLU A 90 -20.03 -3.72 6.29
C GLU A 90 -19.67 -4.25 4.90
N ALA A 91 -18.74 -3.59 4.19
CA ALA A 91 -18.22 -4.06 2.91
C ALA A 91 -17.58 -5.44 3.04
N THR A 92 -16.68 -5.60 4.02
CA THR A 92 -15.99 -6.87 4.31
C THR A 92 -16.98 -7.97 4.65
N ARG A 93 -18.08 -7.67 5.37
CA ARG A 93 -19.14 -8.64 5.66
C ARG A 93 -19.86 -9.11 4.40
N GLN A 94 -20.31 -8.17 3.56
CA GLN A 94 -21.04 -8.49 2.32
C GLN A 94 -20.16 -9.22 1.30
N ILE A 95 -18.90 -8.80 1.20
CA ILE A 95 -17.89 -9.47 0.37
C ILE A 95 -17.57 -10.85 0.93
N GLY A 96 -17.50 -11.01 2.26
CA GLY A 96 -17.29 -12.30 2.91
C GLY A 96 -18.36 -13.33 2.55
N GLU A 97 -19.63 -12.94 2.58
CA GLU A 97 -20.75 -13.79 2.16
C GLU A 97 -20.67 -14.17 0.67
N THR A 98 -20.20 -13.26 -0.17
CA THR A 98 -19.98 -13.53 -1.60
C THR A 98 -18.80 -14.47 -1.80
N ALA A 99 -17.73 -14.26 -1.05
CA ALA A 99 -16.51 -15.06 -1.10
C ALA A 99 -16.76 -16.51 -0.64
N ASP A 100 -17.69 -16.75 0.29
CA ASP A 100 -18.10 -18.12 0.67
C ASP A 100 -18.83 -18.84 -0.48
N ARG A 101 -19.65 -18.11 -1.25
CA ARG A 101 -20.32 -18.64 -2.45
C ARG A 101 -19.32 -18.86 -3.59
N GLU A 102 -18.39 -17.94 -3.77
CA GLU A 102 -17.30 -18.05 -4.72
C GLU A 102 -16.45 -19.29 -4.42
N GLU A 103 -16.05 -19.49 -3.16
CA GLU A 103 -15.26 -20.65 -2.75
C GLU A 103 -16.02 -21.96 -3.01
N ALA A 104 -17.34 -21.99 -2.79
CA ALA A 104 -18.16 -23.17 -3.05
C ALA A 104 -18.29 -23.52 -4.54
N VAL A 105 -18.20 -22.55 -5.44
CA VAL A 105 -18.46 -22.74 -6.89
C VAL A 105 -17.17 -22.75 -7.72
N LEU A 106 -16.24 -21.85 -7.40
CA LEU A 106 -15.02 -21.55 -8.15
C LEU A 106 -13.74 -21.89 -7.37
N GLY A 107 -13.85 -22.24 -6.08
CA GLY A 107 -12.72 -22.47 -5.21
C GLY A 107 -11.82 -23.64 -5.63
N THR A 108 -10.53 -23.50 -5.40
CA THR A 108 -9.56 -24.57 -5.59
C THR A 108 -9.62 -25.57 -4.44
N PRO A 109 -9.72 -26.89 -4.70
CA PRO A 109 -9.61 -27.90 -3.67
C PRO A 109 -8.23 -27.90 -2.99
N LEU A 110 -8.16 -27.44 -1.75
CA LEU A 110 -6.89 -27.29 -1.01
C LEU A 110 -6.23 -28.62 -0.61
N VAL A 111 -6.94 -29.75 -0.72
CA VAL A 111 -6.44 -31.08 -0.30
C VAL A 111 -5.21 -31.53 -1.09
N HIS A 112 -5.07 -31.09 -2.34
CA HIS A 112 -3.96 -31.45 -3.21
C HIS A 112 -2.79 -30.47 -3.16
N MET A 113 -2.92 -29.35 -2.42
CA MET A 113 -1.83 -28.38 -2.30
C MET A 113 -0.76 -28.84 -1.30
N PRO A 114 0.53 -28.52 -1.57
CA PRO A 114 1.59 -28.66 -0.57
C PRO A 114 1.21 -27.97 0.74
N SER A 115 1.55 -28.58 1.87
CA SER A 115 1.12 -28.11 3.20
C SER A 115 1.53 -26.66 3.49
N GLY A 116 2.74 -26.27 3.08
CA GLY A 116 3.23 -24.89 3.22
C GLY A 116 2.36 -23.88 2.48
N LEU A 117 2.10 -24.12 1.18
CA LEU A 117 1.23 -23.26 0.37
C LEU A 117 -0.19 -23.24 0.93
N ARG A 118 -0.77 -24.41 1.24
CA ARG A 118 -2.11 -24.52 1.82
C ARG A 118 -2.27 -23.65 3.07
N ASN A 119 -1.28 -23.67 3.96
CA ASN A 119 -1.33 -22.85 5.18
C ASN A 119 -1.32 -21.35 4.86
N ALA A 120 -0.52 -20.91 3.88
CA ALA A 120 -0.50 -19.52 3.44
C ALA A 120 -1.84 -19.08 2.82
N VAL A 121 -2.49 -19.97 2.08
CA VAL A 121 -3.80 -19.73 1.44
C VAL A 121 -4.92 -19.61 2.46
N VAL A 122 -4.96 -20.54 3.42
CA VAL A 122 -5.90 -20.50 4.55
C VAL A 122 -5.69 -19.24 5.39
N LEU A 123 -4.42 -18.89 5.66
CA LEU A 123 -4.06 -17.67 6.35
C LEU A 123 -4.59 -16.43 5.60
N GLY A 124 -4.35 -16.34 4.28
CA GLY A 124 -4.89 -15.29 3.43
C GLY A 124 -6.40 -15.15 3.57
N ARG A 125 -7.14 -16.25 3.41
CA ARG A 125 -8.61 -16.28 3.55
C ARG A 125 -9.06 -15.77 4.92
N SER A 126 -8.44 -16.25 6.00
CA SER A 126 -8.79 -15.88 7.38
C SER A 126 -8.54 -14.40 7.72
N LEU A 127 -7.58 -13.75 7.05
CA LEU A 127 -7.22 -12.35 7.30
C LEU A 127 -8.05 -11.36 6.45
N GLY A 128 -9.16 -11.82 5.87
CA GLY A 128 -10.09 -11.02 5.09
C GLY A 128 -9.80 -10.97 3.60
N ALA A 129 -8.99 -11.89 3.07
CA ALA A 129 -8.78 -12.03 1.63
C ALA A 129 -9.82 -12.93 0.95
N GLN A 130 -9.82 -12.92 -0.38
CA GLN A 130 -10.67 -13.78 -1.20
C GLN A 130 -10.18 -15.25 -1.13
N PRO A 131 -11.04 -16.24 -1.45
CA PRO A 131 -10.59 -17.62 -1.59
C PRO A 131 -9.56 -17.78 -2.72
N MET A 132 -8.81 -18.88 -2.69
CA MET A 132 -8.11 -19.33 -3.89
C MET A 132 -9.13 -19.91 -4.85
N VAL A 133 -9.14 -19.42 -6.08
CA VAL A 133 -10.05 -19.86 -7.13
C VAL A 133 -9.28 -20.47 -8.29
N ALA A 134 -9.87 -21.50 -8.90
CA ALA A 134 -9.31 -22.21 -10.03
C ALA A 134 -9.82 -21.66 -11.37
N GLY A 135 -9.26 -22.14 -12.46
CA GLY A 135 -9.78 -21.90 -13.80
C GLY A 135 -9.29 -20.62 -14.45
N ASN A 136 -8.15 -20.07 -14.02
CA ASN A 136 -7.68 -18.76 -14.48
C ASN A 136 -6.62 -18.88 -15.58
N ALA A 137 -6.60 -17.90 -16.47
CA ALA A 137 -5.47 -17.61 -17.34
C ALA A 137 -4.88 -16.26 -16.93
N ALA A 138 -3.55 -16.13 -16.97
CA ALA A 138 -2.87 -14.88 -16.69
C ALA A 138 -1.73 -14.67 -17.68
N LYS A 139 -1.51 -13.42 -18.07
CA LYS A 139 -0.45 -12.98 -18.99
C LYS A 139 0.29 -11.80 -18.37
N ILE A 140 1.61 -11.85 -18.36
CA ILE A 140 2.48 -10.80 -17.86
C ILE A 140 2.73 -9.78 -18.98
N LEU A 141 2.61 -8.50 -18.64
CA LEU A 141 2.81 -7.36 -19.52
C LEU A 141 3.92 -6.48 -18.92
N ILE A 142 5.11 -6.55 -19.52
CA ILE A 142 6.28 -5.74 -19.11
C ILE A 142 6.53 -4.54 -20.03
N ASP A 143 5.91 -4.53 -21.22
CA ASP A 143 5.96 -3.37 -22.10
C ASP A 143 4.98 -2.31 -21.60
N TYR A 144 5.52 -1.12 -21.30
CA TYR A 144 4.80 -0.08 -20.56
C TYR A 144 3.62 0.48 -21.36
N GLU A 145 3.80 0.74 -22.66
CA GLU A 145 2.73 1.26 -23.53
C GLU A 145 1.86 0.13 -24.09
N GLY A 146 2.44 -1.04 -24.34
CA GLY A 146 1.75 -2.25 -24.75
C GLY A 146 0.72 -2.71 -23.71
N SER A 147 0.98 -2.51 -22.42
CA SER A 147 -0.03 -2.78 -21.39
C SER A 147 -1.23 -1.84 -21.48
N PHE A 148 -1.03 -0.56 -21.83
CA PHE A 148 -2.11 0.39 -22.05
C PHE A 148 -2.94 0.03 -23.29
N ALA A 149 -2.28 -0.44 -24.35
CA ALA A 149 -2.97 -0.92 -25.55
C ALA A 149 -3.85 -2.16 -25.25
N GLU A 150 -3.36 -3.11 -24.46
CA GLU A 150 -4.13 -4.28 -24.01
C GLU A 150 -5.31 -3.87 -23.12
N MET A 151 -5.11 -2.92 -22.20
CA MET A 151 -6.21 -2.36 -21.38
C MET A 151 -7.26 -1.67 -22.24
N ALA A 152 -6.86 -0.82 -23.19
CA ALA A 152 -7.78 -0.12 -24.08
C ALA A 152 -8.58 -1.09 -24.95
N ALA A 153 -7.93 -2.13 -25.49
CA ALA A 153 -8.60 -3.18 -26.25
C ALA A 153 -9.62 -3.95 -25.38
N ALA A 154 -9.27 -4.30 -24.14
CA ALA A 154 -10.19 -4.97 -23.22
C ALA A 154 -11.38 -4.08 -22.83
N ILE A 155 -11.13 -2.79 -22.56
CA ILE A 155 -12.19 -1.80 -22.28
C ILE A 155 -13.15 -1.72 -23.46
N ARG A 156 -12.65 -1.62 -24.70
CA ARG A 156 -13.51 -1.59 -25.90
C ARG A 156 -14.38 -2.82 -26.09
N ALA A 157 -13.99 -3.96 -25.52
CA ALA A 157 -14.78 -5.20 -25.55
C ALA A 157 -15.87 -5.25 -24.47
N ALA A 158 -15.89 -4.31 -23.52
CA ALA A 158 -16.84 -4.30 -22.41
C ALA A 158 -18.30 -4.19 -22.88
N GLU A 159 -19.17 -4.98 -22.24
CA GLU A 159 -20.60 -5.06 -22.52
C GLU A 159 -21.46 -4.47 -21.39
N ARG A 160 -21.04 -4.60 -20.13
CA ARG A 160 -21.83 -4.22 -18.94
C ARG A 160 -21.19 -3.07 -18.17
N TYR A 161 -19.94 -3.24 -17.75
CA TYR A 161 -19.23 -2.26 -16.93
C TYR A 161 -17.71 -2.32 -17.04
N VAL A 162 -17.09 -1.19 -16.73
CA VAL A 162 -15.65 -1.00 -16.60
C VAL A 162 -15.37 -0.30 -15.27
N HIS A 163 -14.58 -0.96 -14.42
CA HIS A 163 -14.15 -0.44 -13.12
C HIS A 163 -12.65 -0.16 -13.15
N VAL A 164 -12.26 1.10 -12.90
CA VAL A 164 -10.87 1.56 -12.99
C VAL A 164 -10.44 2.09 -11.63
N GLU A 165 -9.36 1.55 -11.04
CA GLU A 165 -8.81 2.05 -9.78
C GLU A 165 -7.28 2.14 -9.87
N PHE A 166 -6.76 3.36 -9.79
CA PHE A 166 -5.31 3.59 -9.85
C PHE A 166 -4.85 4.66 -8.86
N TYR A 167 -3.75 4.39 -8.16
CA TYR A 167 -3.07 5.41 -7.35
C TYR A 167 -2.71 6.67 -8.15
N ILE A 168 -2.14 6.51 -9.34
CA ILE A 168 -1.90 7.60 -10.29
C ILE A 168 -2.65 7.26 -11.57
N LEU A 169 -3.61 8.12 -11.90
CA LEU A 169 -4.40 8.10 -13.13
C LEU A 169 -4.29 9.48 -13.77
N VAL A 170 -3.70 9.55 -14.96
CA VAL A 170 -3.44 10.80 -15.66
C VAL A 170 -3.87 10.66 -17.11
N HIS A 171 -4.63 11.63 -17.64
CA HIS A 171 -4.84 11.74 -19.07
C HIS A 171 -3.71 12.56 -19.70
N ASP A 172 -2.82 11.87 -20.39
CA ASP A 172 -1.71 12.38 -21.18
C ASP A 172 -1.68 11.71 -22.56
N GLU A 173 -0.58 11.85 -23.30
CA GLU A 173 -0.48 11.30 -24.66
C GLU A 173 -0.39 9.77 -24.69
N THR A 174 0.35 9.16 -23.74
CA THR A 174 0.54 7.70 -23.70
C THR A 174 -0.69 6.95 -23.17
N THR A 175 -1.50 7.62 -22.34
CA THR A 175 -2.75 7.07 -21.79
C THR A 175 -3.98 7.41 -22.61
N ALA A 176 -3.85 8.23 -23.66
CA ALA A 176 -4.98 8.77 -24.43
C ALA A 176 -5.93 7.69 -24.96
N ASP A 177 -5.38 6.56 -25.44
CA ASP A 177 -6.18 5.46 -26.00
C ASP A 177 -7.07 4.79 -24.95
N VAL A 178 -6.61 4.70 -23.70
CA VAL A 178 -7.40 4.16 -22.58
C VAL A 178 -8.58 5.07 -22.25
N PHE A 179 -8.36 6.39 -22.24
CA PHE A 179 -9.44 7.36 -22.03
C PHE A 179 -10.42 7.40 -23.22
N GLU A 180 -9.93 7.20 -24.44
CA GLU A 180 -10.80 7.06 -25.62
C GLU A 180 -11.65 5.80 -25.54
N ALA A 181 -11.05 4.65 -25.21
CA ALA A 181 -11.78 3.40 -25.01
C ALA A 181 -12.91 3.55 -23.96
N MET A 182 -12.64 4.23 -22.84
CA MET A 182 -13.67 4.54 -21.84
C MET A 182 -14.80 5.41 -22.40
N ARG A 183 -14.48 6.40 -23.25
CA ARG A 183 -15.48 7.24 -23.93
C ARG A 183 -16.35 6.43 -24.88
N GLU A 184 -15.71 5.61 -25.71
CA GLU A 184 -16.38 4.76 -26.71
C GLU A 184 -17.41 3.84 -26.03
N VAL A 185 -17.01 3.12 -24.96
CA VAL A 185 -17.94 2.20 -24.28
C VAL A 185 -19.01 2.94 -23.50
N ARG A 186 -18.70 4.09 -22.90
CA ARG A 186 -19.69 4.91 -22.22
C ARG A 186 -20.75 5.43 -23.19
N ALA A 187 -20.37 5.78 -24.41
CA ALA A 187 -21.29 6.17 -25.48
C ALA A 187 -22.22 5.00 -25.90
N ARG A 188 -21.80 3.74 -25.72
CA ARG A 188 -22.64 2.55 -25.92
C ARG A 188 -23.56 2.23 -24.74
N GLY A 189 -23.47 2.98 -23.64
CA GLY A 189 -24.25 2.76 -22.42
C GLY A 189 -23.60 1.87 -21.38
N VAL A 190 -22.34 1.45 -21.60
CA VAL A 190 -21.56 0.70 -20.59
C VAL A 190 -21.32 1.59 -19.37
N GLU A 191 -21.43 1.00 -18.18
CA GLU A 191 -21.11 1.71 -16.94
C GLU A 191 -19.60 1.89 -16.81
N VAL A 192 -19.13 3.10 -16.48
CA VAL A 192 -17.70 3.35 -16.26
C VAL A 192 -17.54 4.00 -14.90
N ARG A 193 -16.94 3.27 -13.95
CA ARG A 193 -16.62 3.77 -12.60
C ARG A 193 -15.12 3.92 -12.42
N VAL A 194 -14.70 5.04 -11.84
CA VAL A 194 -13.29 5.38 -11.68
C VAL A 194 -12.96 5.82 -10.25
N LEU A 195 -11.97 5.18 -9.65
CA LEU A 195 -11.38 5.53 -8.37
C LEU A 195 -9.92 5.97 -8.56
N LEU A 196 -9.55 7.06 -7.91
CA LEU A 196 -8.16 7.55 -7.91
C LEU A 196 -7.80 8.17 -6.57
N ASP A 197 -6.56 7.98 -6.11
CA ASP A 197 -6.11 8.56 -4.84
C ASP A 197 -6.09 10.09 -4.90
N HIS A 198 -6.70 10.73 -3.90
CA HIS A 198 -6.85 12.18 -3.88
C HIS A 198 -5.51 12.94 -3.92
N VAL A 199 -4.58 12.60 -3.03
CA VAL A 199 -3.32 13.37 -2.87
C VAL A 199 -2.46 13.21 -4.10
N SER A 200 -2.41 12.00 -4.64
CA SER A 200 -1.71 11.68 -5.87
C SER A 200 -2.30 12.42 -7.07
N ALA A 201 -3.63 12.34 -7.26
CA ALA A 201 -4.32 12.95 -8.38
C ALA A 201 -4.16 14.48 -8.42
N VAL A 202 -4.30 15.18 -7.29
CA VAL A 202 -4.22 16.65 -7.26
C VAL A 202 -2.80 17.21 -7.39
N ARG A 203 -1.77 16.40 -7.13
CA ARG A 203 -0.36 16.82 -7.22
C ARG A 203 0.26 16.54 -8.58
N ASN A 204 -0.41 15.78 -9.45
CA ASN A 204 0.12 15.42 -10.75
C ASN A 204 -0.06 16.59 -11.76
N PRO A 205 0.92 16.87 -12.65
CA PRO A 205 0.78 17.89 -13.69
C PRO A 205 -0.49 17.76 -14.57
N GLY A 206 -0.99 16.55 -14.81
CA GLY A 206 -2.18 16.30 -15.63
C GLY A 206 -3.53 16.40 -14.89
N ALA A 207 -3.55 16.74 -13.59
CA ALA A 207 -4.74 16.67 -12.74
C ALA A 207 -6.00 17.32 -13.33
N LYS A 208 -5.85 18.55 -13.85
CA LYS A 208 -6.96 19.32 -14.43
C LYS A 208 -7.54 18.62 -15.66
N ARG A 209 -6.67 18.23 -16.61
CA ARG A 209 -7.05 17.55 -17.84
C ARG A 209 -7.73 16.22 -17.54
N THR A 210 -7.19 15.42 -16.62
CA THR A 210 -7.79 14.14 -16.22
C THR A 210 -9.22 14.34 -15.73
N ARG A 211 -9.43 15.26 -14.78
CA ARG A 211 -10.75 15.54 -14.22
C ARG A 211 -11.75 15.98 -15.30
N GLU A 212 -11.36 16.95 -16.12
CA GLU A 212 -12.21 17.46 -17.20
C GLU A 212 -12.55 16.38 -18.23
N THR A 213 -11.64 15.42 -18.45
CA THR A 213 -11.87 14.30 -19.36
C THR A 213 -12.83 13.27 -18.77
N LEU A 214 -12.68 12.91 -17.48
CA LEU A 214 -13.62 12.01 -16.80
C LEU A 214 -15.03 12.60 -16.76
N ASP A 215 -15.14 13.91 -16.46
CA ASP A 215 -16.40 14.66 -16.51
C ASP A 215 -17.01 14.63 -17.93
N ALA A 216 -16.20 14.84 -18.97
CA ALA A 216 -16.65 14.85 -20.37
C ALA A 216 -17.05 13.45 -20.89
N ILE A 217 -16.40 12.38 -20.41
CA ILE A 217 -16.79 10.99 -20.71
C ILE A 217 -18.16 10.69 -20.09
N GLY A 218 -18.53 11.36 -19.01
CA GLY A 218 -19.69 11.00 -18.19
C GLY A 218 -19.43 9.75 -17.34
N ALA A 219 -18.16 9.52 -16.97
CA ALA A 219 -17.75 8.46 -16.06
C ALA A 219 -18.19 8.81 -14.63
N GLU A 220 -18.59 7.81 -13.85
CA GLU A 220 -18.84 7.98 -12.42
C GLU A 220 -17.49 7.88 -11.70
N TRP A 221 -17.01 8.97 -11.11
CA TRP A 221 -15.68 8.95 -10.49
C TRP A 221 -15.66 9.56 -9.09
N ALA A 222 -14.80 9.00 -8.24
CA ALA A 222 -14.62 9.45 -6.87
C ALA A 222 -13.16 9.42 -6.44
N TYR A 223 -12.78 10.38 -5.60
CA TYR A 223 -11.48 10.35 -4.96
C TYR A 223 -11.45 9.36 -3.82
N MET A 224 -10.44 8.50 -3.82
CA MET A 224 -10.10 7.70 -2.67
C MET A 224 -9.36 8.53 -1.65
N LEU A 225 -9.70 8.28 -0.39
CA LEU A 225 -8.99 8.84 0.74
C LEU A 225 -8.83 10.39 0.69
N PRO A 226 -9.91 11.16 0.47
CA PRO A 226 -9.82 12.60 0.29
C PRO A 226 -9.36 13.33 1.54
N VAL A 227 -8.51 14.34 1.30
CA VAL A 227 -7.95 15.23 2.31
C VAL A 227 -8.43 16.64 1.97
N ARG A 228 -9.66 16.95 2.38
CA ARG A 228 -10.37 18.20 2.10
C ARG A 228 -11.00 18.71 3.40
N PRO A 229 -10.21 19.21 4.36
CA PRO A 229 -10.71 19.61 5.67
C PRO A 229 -11.82 20.68 5.59
N TRP A 230 -11.80 21.54 4.57
CA TRP A 230 -12.86 22.53 4.30
C TRP A 230 -14.22 21.92 3.90
N ARG A 231 -14.26 20.62 3.58
CA ARG A 231 -15.49 19.84 3.31
C ARG A 231 -15.82 18.83 4.41
N GLY A 232 -15.12 18.88 5.55
CA GLY A 232 -15.27 17.90 6.63
C GLY A 232 -14.66 16.52 6.32
N GLU A 233 -13.86 16.41 5.25
CA GLU A 233 -13.19 15.18 4.86
C GLU A 233 -11.73 15.23 5.30
N TRP A 234 -11.41 14.54 6.40
CA TRP A 234 -10.05 14.45 6.92
C TRP A 234 -9.68 13.01 7.26
N GLN A 235 -8.42 12.71 6.98
CA GLN A 235 -7.75 11.45 7.23
C GLN A 235 -6.25 11.70 7.15
N ARG A 236 -5.46 10.77 7.71
CA ARG A 236 -4.00 10.84 7.61
C ARG A 236 -3.58 11.00 6.14
N PRO A 237 -2.89 12.08 5.76
CA PRO A 237 -2.47 12.30 4.37
C PRO A 237 -1.52 11.24 3.84
N ASP A 238 -0.86 10.51 4.74
CA ASP A 238 0.06 9.44 4.43
C ASP A 238 -0.58 8.04 4.44
N LEU A 239 -1.85 7.88 4.82
CA LEU A 239 -2.63 6.68 4.47
C LEU A 239 -3.15 6.87 3.05
N ARG A 240 -2.67 6.11 2.07
CA ARG A 240 -3.00 6.27 0.65
C ARG A 240 -3.46 4.96 0.04
N ASN A 241 -4.26 5.03 -1.02
CA ASN A 241 -4.59 3.84 -1.81
C ASN A 241 -3.52 3.67 -2.87
N HIS A 242 -2.82 2.54 -2.83
CA HIS A 242 -1.77 2.20 -3.77
C HIS A 242 -2.18 1.06 -4.71
N ARG A 243 -3.46 0.72 -4.80
CA ARG A 243 -3.95 -0.29 -5.75
C ARG A 243 -3.84 0.22 -7.18
N LYS A 244 -3.67 -0.72 -8.11
CA LYS A 244 -3.78 -0.53 -9.57
C LYS A 244 -4.54 -1.73 -10.09
N LEU A 245 -5.81 -1.55 -10.37
CA LEU A 245 -6.66 -2.57 -10.94
C LEU A 245 -7.63 -1.98 -11.95
N LEU A 246 -7.97 -2.80 -12.94
CA LEU A 246 -9.00 -2.54 -13.94
C LEU A 246 -9.81 -3.82 -14.07
N VAL A 247 -11.13 -3.73 -14.03
CA VAL A 247 -12.03 -4.88 -14.18
C VAL A 247 -13.04 -4.59 -15.28
N ILE A 248 -13.23 -5.56 -16.17
CA ILE A 248 -14.19 -5.53 -17.28
C ILE A 248 -15.16 -6.69 -17.07
N ASP A 249 -16.44 -6.35 -16.91
CA ASP A 249 -17.57 -7.28 -16.84
C ASP A 249 -17.44 -8.43 -15.81
N GLY A 250 -16.52 -8.30 -14.84
CA GLY A 250 -16.23 -9.32 -13.82
C GLY A 250 -15.45 -10.53 -14.34
N THR A 251 -15.04 -10.54 -15.61
CA THR A 251 -14.41 -11.71 -16.28
C THR A 251 -12.97 -11.46 -16.72
N VAL A 252 -12.61 -10.20 -16.98
CA VAL A 252 -11.25 -9.77 -17.31
C VAL A 252 -10.79 -8.74 -16.29
N GLY A 253 -9.60 -8.96 -15.73
CA GLY A 253 -8.96 -8.07 -14.79
C GLY A 253 -7.55 -7.69 -15.25
N PHE A 254 -7.10 -6.51 -14.86
CA PHE A 254 -5.71 -6.14 -14.89
C PHE A 254 -5.31 -5.76 -13.48
N MET A 255 -4.14 -6.20 -13.02
CA MET A 255 -3.56 -5.73 -11.77
C MET A 255 -2.04 -5.73 -11.80
N GLY A 256 -1.40 -4.93 -10.95
CA GLY A 256 0.05 -4.93 -10.85
C GLY A 256 0.64 -3.68 -10.22
N SER A 257 1.84 -3.34 -10.68
CA SER A 257 2.66 -2.27 -10.12
C SER A 257 2.56 -0.95 -10.89
N GLN A 258 2.16 -1.04 -12.16
CA GLN A 258 2.12 0.06 -13.12
C GLN A 258 1.00 1.05 -12.84
N ASN A 259 1.32 2.34 -12.80
CA ASN A 259 0.33 3.41 -12.78
C ASN A 259 -0.14 3.77 -14.21
N LEU A 260 -1.31 4.39 -14.35
CA LEU A 260 -1.81 4.86 -15.63
C LEU A 260 -1.37 6.32 -15.86
N VAL A 261 -0.14 6.49 -16.33
CA VAL A 261 0.51 7.78 -16.63
C VAL A 261 1.71 7.50 -17.53
N ASP A 262 2.19 8.48 -18.27
CA ASP A 262 3.50 8.40 -18.95
C ASP A 262 4.60 7.82 -18.05
N SER A 263 5.50 7.01 -18.64
CA SER A 263 6.56 6.32 -17.91
C SER A 263 7.54 7.26 -17.19
N SER A 264 7.62 8.55 -17.58
CA SER A 264 8.38 9.59 -16.87
C SER A 264 7.59 10.26 -15.74
N TYR A 265 6.31 9.93 -15.59
CA TYR A 265 5.32 10.54 -14.70
C TYR A 265 5.05 12.02 -15.02
N ASN A 266 5.52 12.50 -16.17
CA ASN A 266 5.44 13.90 -16.62
C ASN A 266 6.01 14.92 -15.63
N LYS A 267 6.88 14.49 -14.69
CA LYS A 267 7.48 15.39 -13.71
C LYS A 267 8.72 16.07 -14.30
N PRO A 268 8.88 17.40 -14.16
CA PRO A 268 10.07 18.09 -14.68
C PRO A 268 11.40 17.53 -14.18
N SER A 269 11.47 17.05 -12.94
CA SER A 269 12.66 16.41 -12.39
C SER A 269 13.01 15.09 -13.07
N ASN A 270 12.00 14.32 -13.46
CA ASN A 270 12.17 13.00 -14.08
C ASN A 270 12.61 13.17 -15.52
N LEU A 271 11.96 14.06 -16.27
CA LEU A 271 12.33 14.43 -17.63
C LEU A 271 13.78 14.93 -17.72
N ARG A 272 14.19 15.83 -16.81
CA ARG A 272 15.58 16.32 -16.74
C ARG A 272 16.61 15.23 -16.48
N ARG A 273 16.22 14.17 -15.76
CA ARG A 273 17.09 13.03 -15.42
C ARG A 273 16.96 11.87 -16.43
N GLY A 274 16.04 11.96 -17.39
CA GLY A 274 15.69 10.87 -18.29
C GLY A 274 15.09 9.65 -17.59
N LEU A 275 14.48 9.80 -16.40
CA LEU A 275 13.98 8.66 -15.64
C LEU A 275 12.71 8.08 -16.25
N HIS A 276 12.70 6.76 -16.43
CA HIS A 276 11.55 5.98 -16.88
C HIS A 276 11.30 4.81 -15.94
N TRP A 277 10.04 4.58 -15.59
CA TRP A 277 9.68 3.47 -14.72
C TRP A 277 9.50 2.19 -15.52
N ARG A 278 10.05 1.09 -14.99
CA ARG A 278 9.83 -0.27 -15.47
C ARG A 278 8.97 -0.98 -14.45
N ASP A 279 7.70 -1.10 -14.80
CA ASP A 279 6.68 -1.78 -14.02
C ASP A 279 6.29 -3.09 -14.70
N LEU A 280 5.45 -3.85 -14.00
CA LEU A 280 4.81 -5.06 -14.48
C LEU A 280 3.32 -4.97 -14.23
N MET A 281 2.54 -5.31 -15.25
CA MET A 281 1.10 -5.50 -15.18
C MET A 281 0.74 -6.95 -15.53
N VAL A 282 -0.33 -7.46 -14.95
CA VAL A 282 -0.86 -8.80 -15.25
C VAL A 282 -2.28 -8.63 -15.76
N ARG A 283 -2.56 -9.17 -16.94
CA ARG A 283 -3.92 -9.42 -17.42
C ARG A 283 -4.33 -10.78 -16.88
N VAL A 284 -5.48 -10.85 -16.22
CA VAL A 284 -6.05 -12.08 -15.68
C VAL A 284 -7.46 -12.27 -16.24
N GLU A 285 -7.76 -13.50 -16.65
CA GLU A 285 -9.08 -13.90 -17.13
C GLU A 285 -9.59 -15.07 -16.29
N GLY A 286 -10.87 -15.04 -15.97
CA GLY A 286 -11.52 -16.07 -15.14
C GLY A 286 -11.82 -15.58 -13.73
N SER A 287 -11.99 -16.53 -12.82
CA SER A 287 -12.50 -16.33 -11.45
C SER A 287 -11.74 -15.25 -10.65
N ALA A 288 -10.44 -15.10 -10.87
CA ALA A 288 -9.63 -14.10 -10.17
C ALA A 288 -10.00 -12.65 -10.54
N ALA A 289 -10.55 -12.40 -11.74
CA ALA A 289 -11.05 -11.09 -12.12
C ALA A 289 -12.25 -10.67 -11.25
N PHE A 290 -13.08 -11.64 -10.84
CA PHE A 290 -14.18 -11.42 -9.90
C PHE A 290 -13.68 -11.09 -8.49
N GLY A 291 -12.61 -11.73 -8.04
CA GLY A 291 -11.92 -11.36 -6.80
C GLY A 291 -11.40 -9.91 -6.81
N LEU A 292 -10.87 -9.44 -7.95
CA LEU A 292 -10.48 -8.03 -8.14
C LEU A 292 -11.70 -7.10 -8.14
N GLU A 293 -12.82 -7.53 -8.73
CA GLU A 293 -14.07 -6.78 -8.71
C GLU A 293 -14.57 -6.56 -7.27
N ALA A 294 -14.54 -7.59 -6.45
CA ALA A 294 -14.94 -7.50 -5.05
C ALA A 294 -14.11 -6.47 -4.29
N VAL A 295 -12.80 -6.34 -4.58
CA VAL A 295 -11.94 -5.29 -4.02
C VAL A 295 -12.42 -3.91 -4.46
N PHE A 296 -12.60 -3.69 -5.76
CA PHE A 296 -13.09 -2.42 -6.29
C PHE A 296 -14.44 -2.00 -5.69
N LEU A 297 -15.40 -2.92 -5.63
CA LEU A 297 -16.74 -2.64 -5.11
C LEU A 297 -16.72 -2.33 -3.61
N SER A 298 -15.80 -2.93 -2.86
CA SER A 298 -15.53 -2.58 -1.45
C SER A 298 -15.15 -1.11 -1.32
N ASP A 299 -14.16 -0.70 -2.12
CA ASP A 299 -13.62 0.65 -2.09
C ASP A 299 -14.64 1.66 -2.60
N TRP A 300 -15.37 1.32 -3.66
CA TRP A 300 -16.46 2.13 -4.21
C TRP A 300 -17.53 2.40 -3.15
N TYR A 301 -17.94 1.39 -2.39
CA TYR A 301 -18.91 1.55 -1.32
C TYR A 301 -18.39 2.42 -0.16
N VAL A 302 -17.12 2.25 0.23
CA VAL A 302 -16.50 3.06 1.28
C VAL A 302 -16.53 4.55 0.90
N GLU A 303 -16.20 4.87 -0.34
CA GLU A 303 -16.14 6.25 -0.84
C GLU A 303 -17.53 6.84 -1.14
N THR A 304 -18.36 6.13 -1.89
CA THR A 304 -19.62 6.68 -2.42
C THR A 304 -20.82 6.38 -1.53
N GLY A 305 -20.77 5.30 -0.75
CA GLY A 305 -21.91 4.76 0.00
C GLY A 305 -22.92 3.99 -0.85
N GLN A 306 -22.65 3.76 -2.14
CA GLN A 306 -23.46 2.88 -2.99
C GLN A 306 -23.12 1.42 -2.65
N PRO A 307 -24.07 0.62 -2.12
CA PRO A 307 -23.77 -0.73 -1.65
C PRO A 307 -23.23 -1.59 -2.79
N PRO A 308 -22.26 -2.48 -2.52
CA PRO A 308 -21.75 -3.38 -3.53
C PRO A 308 -22.87 -4.35 -3.95
N SER A 309 -23.13 -4.43 -5.25
CA SER A 309 -23.97 -5.47 -5.83
C SER A 309 -23.05 -6.46 -6.52
N VAL A 310 -22.86 -7.63 -5.91
CA VAL A 310 -21.98 -8.65 -6.45
C VAL A 310 -22.79 -9.88 -6.84
N ALA A 311 -22.78 -10.20 -8.13
CA ALA A 311 -23.34 -11.44 -8.67
C ALA A 311 -22.23 -12.15 -9.44
N ILE A 312 -22.01 -13.43 -9.17
CA ILE A 312 -21.04 -14.25 -9.90
C ILE A 312 -21.51 -14.34 -11.37
N PRO A 313 -20.74 -13.88 -12.36
CA PRO A 313 -21.13 -14.02 -13.76
C PRO A 313 -21.23 -15.50 -14.16
N ASP A 314 -22.33 -15.89 -14.81
CA ASP A 314 -22.54 -17.27 -15.31
C ASP A 314 -21.40 -17.73 -16.24
N GLU A 315 -20.81 -16.78 -16.98
CA GLU A 315 -19.68 -17.00 -17.89
C GLU A 315 -18.44 -17.57 -17.19
N LEU A 316 -18.18 -17.17 -15.93
CA LEU A 316 -17.01 -17.65 -15.16
C LEU A 316 -17.14 -19.13 -14.82
N ILE A 317 -18.36 -19.57 -14.51
CA ILE A 317 -18.65 -20.97 -14.21
C ILE A 317 -18.45 -21.83 -15.46
N ALA A 318 -18.80 -21.28 -16.64
CA ALA A 318 -18.80 -22.02 -17.90
C ALA A 318 -17.43 -22.13 -18.60
N ARG A 319 -16.60 -21.07 -18.58
CA ARG A 319 -15.46 -20.96 -19.52
C ARG A 319 -14.10 -21.40 -18.99
N ARG A 320 -13.83 -21.33 -17.67
CA ARG A 320 -12.54 -21.67 -17.01
C ARG A 320 -11.31 -21.54 -17.96
N PRO A 321 -10.91 -20.30 -18.31
CA PRO A 321 -9.96 -20.03 -19.41
C PRO A 321 -8.56 -20.63 -19.27
N GLY A 322 -8.17 -21.11 -18.09
CA GLY A 322 -6.86 -21.75 -17.87
C GLY A 322 -6.82 -22.61 -16.62
N GLU A 323 -5.61 -23.03 -16.25
CA GLU A 323 -5.36 -23.98 -15.15
C GLU A 323 -4.76 -23.34 -13.90
N LEU A 324 -4.58 -22.00 -13.89
CA LEU A 324 -3.97 -21.32 -12.76
C LEU A 324 -4.93 -21.23 -11.57
N ASP A 325 -4.39 -21.50 -10.39
CA ASP A 325 -5.03 -21.20 -9.12
C ASP A 325 -4.57 -19.82 -8.64
N CYS A 326 -5.52 -18.93 -8.37
CA CYS A 326 -5.23 -17.56 -8.01
C CYS A 326 -5.96 -17.17 -6.73
N GLN A 327 -5.28 -16.43 -5.84
CA GLN A 327 -5.89 -15.83 -4.65
C GLN A 327 -5.61 -14.33 -4.62
N VAL A 328 -6.68 -13.52 -4.68
CA VAL A 328 -6.59 -12.06 -4.54
C VAL A 328 -6.46 -11.68 -3.06
N LEU A 329 -5.42 -10.92 -2.75
CA LEU A 329 -5.03 -10.47 -1.42
C LEU A 329 -5.11 -8.94 -1.31
N PRO A 330 -6.26 -8.37 -0.91
CA PRO A 330 -6.32 -6.97 -0.52
C PRO A 330 -5.66 -6.77 0.85
N SER A 331 -4.94 -5.66 1.04
CA SER A 331 -4.36 -5.27 2.33
C SER A 331 -4.53 -3.78 2.61
N GLY A 332 -4.24 -3.38 3.86
CA GLY A 332 -4.22 -1.99 4.31
C GLY A 332 -4.89 -1.76 5.66
N PRO A 333 -5.07 -0.50 6.10
CA PRO A 333 -5.53 -0.14 7.45
C PRO A 333 -6.98 -0.58 7.77
N GLY A 334 -7.73 -1.07 6.77
CA GLY A 334 -9.04 -1.69 6.94
C GLY A 334 -8.98 -3.19 7.29
N PHE A 335 -7.83 -3.84 7.11
CA PHE A 335 -7.59 -5.25 7.39
C PHE A 335 -6.85 -5.44 8.72
N GLY A 336 -7.04 -6.60 9.34
CA GLY A 336 -6.37 -6.94 10.60
C GLY A 336 -4.89 -7.29 10.40
N ALA A 337 -4.06 -6.90 11.37
CA ALA A 337 -2.76 -7.52 11.66
C ALA A 337 -1.76 -7.63 10.50
N GLU A 338 -1.54 -6.57 9.70
CA GLU A 338 -0.50 -6.56 8.64
C GLU A 338 -0.66 -7.80 7.70
N ASN A 339 -1.87 -8.00 7.18
CA ASN A 339 -2.28 -9.28 6.59
C ASN A 339 -1.40 -9.77 5.42
N ASN A 340 -0.96 -8.87 4.55
CA ASN A 340 -0.01 -9.19 3.48
C ASN A 340 1.37 -9.62 4.02
N LEU A 341 1.89 -8.97 5.07
CA LEU A 341 3.15 -9.36 5.70
C LEU A 341 3.12 -10.81 6.20
N GLN A 342 2.05 -11.20 6.89
CA GLN A 342 1.92 -12.56 7.44
C GLN A 342 1.91 -13.62 6.33
N VAL A 343 1.16 -13.37 5.25
CA VAL A 343 1.09 -14.28 4.10
C VAL A 343 2.44 -14.35 3.38
N PHE A 344 3.10 -13.22 3.15
CA PHE A 344 4.41 -13.20 2.48
C PHE A 344 5.46 -13.95 3.29
N VAL A 345 5.53 -13.71 4.60
CA VAL A 345 6.42 -14.44 5.50
C VAL A 345 6.13 -15.94 5.46
N SER A 346 4.85 -16.34 5.51
CA SER A 346 4.47 -17.76 5.42
C SER A 346 4.96 -18.41 4.14
N LEU A 347 4.84 -17.73 3.00
CA LEU A 347 5.32 -18.22 1.70
C LEU A 347 6.85 -18.30 1.62
N LEU A 348 7.57 -17.31 2.15
CA LEU A 348 9.04 -17.36 2.17
C LEU A 348 9.58 -18.57 2.96
N TYR A 349 8.86 -18.99 4.01
CA TYR A 349 9.21 -20.20 4.77
C TYR A 349 8.98 -21.51 4.01
N THR A 350 8.22 -21.51 2.91
CA THR A 350 7.99 -22.72 2.11
C THR A 350 9.06 -22.96 1.05
N ALA A 351 9.99 -22.04 0.83
CA ALA A 351 11.00 -22.15 -0.21
C ALA A 351 11.99 -23.30 0.07
N GLU A 352 12.22 -24.12 -0.95
CA GLU A 352 13.15 -25.26 -0.91
C GLU A 352 14.41 -25.05 -1.75
N ARG A 353 14.32 -24.31 -2.87
CA ARG A 353 15.41 -24.12 -3.83
C ARG A 353 15.72 -22.66 -4.12
N ARG A 354 14.70 -21.84 -4.42
CA ARG A 354 14.90 -20.45 -4.88
C ARG A 354 13.84 -19.49 -4.35
N ILE A 355 14.28 -18.28 -4.02
CA ILE A 355 13.43 -17.11 -3.79
C ILE A 355 13.97 -15.97 -4.68
N SER A 356 13.15 -15.47 -5.60
CA SER A 356 13.50 -14.29 -6.42
C SER A 356 12.54 -13.16 -6.08
N ILE A 357 13.07 -12.02 -5.63
CA ILE A 357 12.27 -10.86 -5.20
C ILE A 357 12.59 -9.65 -6.06
N THR A 358 11.57 -8.96 -6.53
CA THR A 358 11.69 -7.64 -7.16
C THR A 358 10.85 -6.64 -6.37
N SER A 359 11.48 -5.58 -5.84
CA SER A 359 10.78 -4.51 -5.11
C SER A 359 11.56 -3.20 -5.21
N PRO A 360 10.96 -2.08 -5.65
CA PRO A 360 11.64 -0.80 -5.81
C PRO A 360 12.21 -0.25 -4.50
N TYR A 361 11.51 -0.53 -3.39
CA TYR A 361 11.80 -0.04 -2.06
C TYR A 361 11.83 -1.23 -1.11
N PHE A 362 12.97 -1.92 -1.06
CA PHE A 362 13.13 -3.08 -0.18
C PHE A 362 13.57 -2.64 1.22
N VAL A 363 12.59 -2.36 2.09
CA VAL A 363 12.79 -1.94 3.49
C VAL A 363 12.10 -2.96 4.38
N PRO A 364 12.63 -4.19 4.46
CA PRO A 364 11.91 -5.33 5.01
C PRO A 364 11.64 -5.17 6.50
N ASP A 365 10.50 -5.71 6.93
CA ASP A 365 10.22 -5.95 8.35
C ASP A 365 11.20 -6.99 8.92
N GLY A 366 11.36 -7.00 10.24
CA GLY A 366 12.16 -8.01 10.95
C GLY A 366 11.76 -9.45 10.61
N ALA A 367 10.48 -9.74 10.40
CA ALA A 367 10.00 -11.06 10.03
C ALA A 367 10.46 -11.49 8.62
N ILE A 368 10.38 -10.59 7.63
CA ILE A 368 10.91 -10.84 6.27
C ILE A 368 12.42 -11.06 6.33
N MET A 369 13.15 -10.20 7.05
CA MET A 369 14.60 -10.34 7.21
C MET A 369 14.97 -11.70 7.82
N HIS A 370 14.27 -12.14 8.86
CA HIS A 370 14.51 -13.45 9.47
C HIS A 370 14.17 -14.60 8.53
N ALA A 371 13.08 -14.51 7.76
CA ALA A 371 12.71 -15.52 6.78
C ALA A 371 13.79 -15.67 5.70
N LEU A 372 14.32 -14.58 5.16
CA LEU A 372 15.39 -14.60 4.16
C LEU A 372 16.70 -15.18 4.73
N ARG A 373 17.10 -14.76 5.93
CA ARG A 373 18.29 -15.31 6.62
C ARG A 373 18.14 -16.80 6.90
N ALA A 374 16.94 -17.25 7.28
CA ALA A 374 16.66 -18.65 7.48
C ALA A 374 16.67 -19.43 6.15
N ALA A 375 16.18 -18.85 5.05
CA ALA A 375 16.18 -19.48 3.74
C ALA A 375 17.62 -19.68 3.23
N THR A 376 18.43 -18.62 3.23
CA THR A 376 19.84 -18.72 2.80
C THR A 376 20.64 -19.69 3.68
N ALA A 377 20.40 -19.72 4.99
CA ALA A 377 21.03 -20.69 5.90
C ALA A 377 20.61 -22.15 5.62
N ARG A 378 19.44 -22.40 5.03
CA ARG A 378 19.02 -23.72 4.53
C ARG A 378 19.64 -24.08 3.18
N GLY A 379 20.37 -23.17 2.54
CA GLY A 379 20.92 -23.35 1.20
C GLY A 379 19.97 -22.95 0.06
N VAL A 380 18.86 -22.27 0.37
CA VAL A 380 17.97 -21.70 -0.65
C VAL A 380 18.70 -20.55 -1.33
N TYR A 381 18.71 -20.53 -2.66
CA TYR A 381 19.25 -19.42 -3.45
C TYR A 381 18.28 -18.24 -3.39
N VAL A 382 18.74 -17.10 -2.87
CA VAL A 382 17.92 -15.90 -2.72
C VAL A 382 18.51 -14.76 -3.52
N GLU A 383 17.71 -14.16 -4.40
CA GLU A 383 18.08 -12.99 -5.18
C GLU A 383 17.07 -11.85 -5.01
N LEU A 384 17.59 -10.63 -5.06
CA LEU A 384 16.85 -9.39 -4.88
C LEU A 384 17.18 -8.42 -6.02
N PHE A 385 16.17 -8.04 -6.78
CA PHE A 385 16.23 -7.01 -7.82
C PHE A 385 15.71 -5.68 -7.30
N VAL A 386 16.57 -4.65 -7.38
CA VAL A 386 16.31 -3.27 -6.93
C VAL A 386 16.85 -2.29 -7.97
N SER A 387 16.45 -1.02 -7.91
CA SER A 387 17.02 0.00 -8.78
C SER A 387 18.42 0.42 -8.33
N GLU A 388 19.36 0.61 -9.27
CA GLU A 388 20.67 1.18 -8.98
C GLU A 388 20.56 2.65 -8.52
N THR A 389 19.61 3.39 -9.10
CA THR A 389 19.32 4.79 -8.74
C THR A 389 17.92 4.95 -8.17
N GLY A 390 17.78 5.84 -7.18
CA GLY A 390 16.49 6.17 -6.58
C GLY A 390 15.77 7.35 -7.25
N ASP A 391 14.44 7.31 -7.24
CA ASP A 391 13.57 8.44 -7.51
C ASP A 391 13.32 9.28 -6.24
N GLN A 392 13.34 8.64 -5.06
CA GLN A 392 13.17 9.27 -3.75
C GLN A 392 14.40 9.03 -2.85
N ALA A 393 15.14 10.11 -2.54
CA ALA A 393 16.42 10.02 -1.83
C ALA A 393 16.32 9.32 -0.46
N VAL A 394 15.35 9.70 0.37
CA VAL A 394 15.19 9.11 1.72
C VAL A 394 14.87 7.62 1.63
N VAL A 395 13.97 7.22 0.73
CA VAL A 395 13.57 5.82 0.56
C VAL A 395 14.73 4.99 0.00
N TYR A 396 15.46 5.55 -0.96
CA TYR A 396 16.65 4.93 -1.56
C TYR A 396 17.76 4.66 -0.52
N HIS A 397 18.02 5.62 0.37
CA HIS A 397 18.99 5.45 1.46
C HIS A 397 18.46 4.49 2.56
N ALA A 398 17.14 4.50 2.81
CA ALA A 398 16.53 3.58 3.77
C ALA A 398 16.68 2.12 3.34
N GLN A 399 16.42 1.76 2.07
CA GLN A 399 16.61 0.37 1.60
C GLN A 399 18.07 -0.05 1.65
N ARG A 400 18.98 0.84 1.25
CA ARG A 400 20.43 0.61 1.24
C ARG A 400 20.97 0.24 2.62
N SER A 401 20.38 0.78 3.67
CA SER A 401 20.75 0.47 5.05
C SER A 401 20.58 -1.01 5.44
N TYR A 402 19.87 -1.81 4.63
CA TYR A 402 19.68 -3.26 4.82
C TYR A 402 20.61 -4.12 3.96
N TYR A 403 21.30 -3.54 2.96
CA TYR A 403 22.09 -4.32 2.00
C TYR A 403 23.24 -5.07 2.66
N GLU A 404 23.90 -4.47 3.66
CA GLU A 404 24.96 -5.17 4.40
C GLU A 404 24.45 -6.44 5.08
N GLU A 405 23.28 -6.37 5.72
CA GLU A 405 22.69 -7.53 6.40
C GLU A 405 22.28 -8.61 5.40
N LEU A 406 21.71 -8.22 4.27
CA LEU A 406 21.30 -9.12 3.18
C LEU A 406 22.50 -9.82 2.54
N LEU A 407 23.55 -9.06 2.18
CA LEU A 407 24.76 -9.61 1.57
C LEU A 407 25.47 -10.59 2.53
N ARG A 408 25.56 -10.25 3.83
CA ARG A 408 26.10 -11.15 4.85
C ARG A 408 25.24 -12.40 5.06
N ALA A 409 23.93 -12.30 4.84
CA ALA A 409 23.03 -13.44 4.88
C ALA A 409 23.19 -14.37 3.66
N GLY A 410 23.84 -13.93 2.59
CA GLY A 410 23.97 -14.70 1.35
C GLY A 410 22.91 -14.38 0.29
N VAL A 411 22.16 -13.29 0.45
CA VAL A 411 21.25 -12.78 -0.59
C VAL A 411 22.08 -12.11 -1.69
N ARG A 412 21.82 -12.45 -2.95
CA ARG A 412 22.42 -11.81 -4.11
C ARG A 412 21.60 -10.60 -4.52
N ILE A 413 22.23 -9.43 -4.60
CA ILE A 413 21.54 -8.17 -4.91
C ILE A 413 21.90 -7.75 -6.33
N PHE A 414 20.89 -7.63 -7.18
CA PHE A 414 21.00 -7.17 -8.56
C PHE A 414 20.39 -5.78 -8.69
N MET A 415 21.20 -4.84 -9.16
CA MET A 415 20.84 -3.43 -9.30
C MET A 415 20.57 -3.09 -10.75
N PHE A 416 19.30 -2.83 -11.07
CA PHE A 416 18.82 -2.49 -12.40
C PHE A 416 19.38 -1.15 -12.85
N ARG A 417 19.97 -1.12 -14.05
CA ARG A 417 20.79 0.01 -14.49
C ARG A 417 19.95 1.25 -14.84
N PRO A 418 20.49 2.46 -14.63
CA PRO A 418 19.93 3.70 -15.13
C PRO A 418 19.78 3.68 -16.67
N PRO A 419 18.86 4.49 -17.24
CA PRO A 419 18.08 5.53 -16.57
C PRO A 419 16.75 5.02 -15.97
N TYR A 420 16.55 3.72 -15.90
CA TYR A 420 15.29 3.14 -15.47
C TYR A 420 15.16 3.02 -13.95
N ILE A 421 13.94 3.20 -13.46
CA ILE A 421 13.53 2.87 -12.10
C ILE A 421 12.74 1.56 -12.18
N LEU A 422 13.34 0.47 -11.71
CA LEU A 422 12.66 -0.81 -11.56
C LEU A 422 11.63 -0.68 -10.43
N HIS A 423 10.36 -0.73 -10.81
CA HIS A 423 9.22 -0.51 -9.94
C HIS A 423 8.23 -1.69 -9.93
N SER A 424 8.58 -2.80 -10.58
CA SER A 424 7.87 -4.08 -10.43
C SER A 424 7.87 -4.58 -8.98
N LYS A 425 6.79 -5.25 -8.59
CA LYS A 425 6.59 -5.75 -7.22
C LYS A 425 6.07 -7.19 -7.30
N HIS A 426 7.00 -8.11 -7.23
CA HIS A 426 6.69 -9.53 -7.27
C HIS A 426 7.76 -10.35 -6.58
N PHE A 427 7.41 -11.57 -6.21
CA PHE A 427 8.40 -12.57 -5.86
C PHE A 427 7.94 -13.97 -6.26
N THR A 428 8.88 -14.86 -6.49
CA THR A 428 8.63 -16.28 -6.75
C THR A 428 9.21 -17.15 -5.66
N ILE A 429 8.55 -18.27 -5.40
CA ILE A 429 9.01 -19.34 -4.52
C ILE A 429 9.14 -20.59 -5.38
N ASP A 430 10.38 -21.02 -5.53
CA ASP A 430 10.77 -22.13 -6.41
C ASP A 430 10.19 -21.93 -7.81
N ASP A 431 9.66 -22.98 -8.44
CA ASP A 431 9.07 -22.92 -9.79
C ASP A 431 7.54 -23.11 -9.73
N ARG A 432 6.91 -22.76 -8.60
CA ARG A 432 5.49 -23.14 -8.33
C ARG A 432 4.59 -22.00 -7.93
N VAL A 433 5.11 -21.04 -7.17
CA VAL A 433 4.29 -19.96 -6.60
C VAL A 433 4.89 -18.62 -6.98
N ALA A 434 4.04 -17.73 -7.48
CA ALA A 434 4.37 -16.32 -7.64
C ALA A 434 3.42 -15.48 -6.79
N VAL A 435 3.92 -14.33 -6.35
CA VAL A 435 3.10 -13.24 -5.83
C VAL A 435 3.41 -12.00 -6.65
N VAL A 436 2.39 -11.35 -7.16
CA VAL A 436 2.49 -10.13 -7.97
C VAL A 436 1.50 -9.10 -7.47
N GLY A 437 1.82 -7.80 -7.53
CA GLY A 437 0.88 -6.78 -7.07
C GLY A 437 1.40 -5.36 -6.98
N SER A 438 0.72 -4.61 -6.12
CA SER A 438 1.04 -3.20 -5.85
C SER A 438 1.82 -2.99 -4.55
N SER A 439 1.90 -4.00 -3.68
CA SER A 439 2.58 -3.94 -2.38
C SER A 439 4.09 -4.00 -2.54
N ASN A 440 4.82 -3.01 -2.04
CA ASN A 440 6.25 -3.17 -1.81
C ASN A 440 6.49 -4.12 -0.62
N MET A 441 7.73 -4.58 -0.48
CA MET A 441 8.20 -5.21 0.75
C MET A 441 8.78 -4.15 1.70
N ASP A 442 7.93 -3.20 2.11
CA ASP A 442 8.27 -2.14 3.06
C ASP A 442 7.21 -1.96 4.16
N GLN A 443 7.65 -1.38 5.28
CA GLN A 443 6.82 -1.13 6.45
C GLN A 443 5.54 -0.34 6.14
N ARG A 444 5.63 0.62 5.21
CA ARG A 444 4.51 1.48 4.81
C ARG A 444 3.44 0.71 4.02
N SER A 445 3.84 -0.20 3.14
CA SER A 445 2.95 -1.06 2.35
C SER A 445 2.28 -2.13 3.22
N PHE A 446 2.94 -2.55 4.31
CA PHE A 446 2.35 -3.48 5.28
C PHE A 446 1.39 -2.80 6.28
N ASN A 447 1.56 -1.50 6.57
CA ASN A 447 0.83 -0.84 7.66
C ASN A 447 -0.11 0.30 7.26
N LEU A 448 0.24 1.08 6.23
CA LEU A 448 -0.38 2.38 5.96
C LEU A 448 -1.12 2.41 4.63
N ASN A 449 -0.57 1.77 3.60
CA ASN A 449 -1.17 1.79 2.27
C ASN A 449 -2.26 0.73 2.13
N MET A 450 -3.29 1.05 1.35
CA MET A 450 -4.16 0.03 0.78
C MET A 450 -3.49 -0.55 -0.46
N GLU A 451 -3.28 -1.86 -0.49
CA GLU A 451 -2.62 -2.57 -1.60
C GLU A 451 -3.50 -3.73 -2.09
N VAL A 452 -3.13 -4.27 -3.24
CA VAL A 452 -3.68 -5.52 -3.78
C VAL A 452 -2.52 -6.37 -4.31
N SER A 453 -2.52 -7.65 -3.97
CA SER A 453 -1.60 -8.65 -4.52
C SER A 453 -2.38 -9.87 -4.96
N MET A 454 -1.76 -10.72 -5.78
CA MET A 454 -2.33 -12.00 -6.19
C MET A 454 -1.28 -13.08 -5.97
N ILE A 455 -1.62 -14.11 -5.21
CA ILE A 455 -0.88 -15.37 -5.23
C ILE A 455 -1.32 -16.12 -6.46
N VAL A 456 -0.36 -16.60 -7.24
CA VAL A 456 -0.57 -17.48 -8.39
C VAL A 456 0.16 -18.79 -8.11
N HIS A 457 -0.58 -19.89 -8.12
CA HIS A 457 -0.02 -21.23 -8.08
C HIS A 457 -0.17 -21.87 -9.47
N GLY A 458 0.96 -22.08 -10.13
CA GLY A 458 1.03 -22.60 -11.49
C GLY A 458 2.40 -22.36 -12.11
N GLU A 459 3.01 -23.44 -12.61
CA GLU A 459 4.37 -23.41 -13.15
C GLU A 459 4.49 -22.53 -14.39
N SER A 460 3.48 -22.51 -15.28
CA SER A 460 3.49 -21.70 -16.50
C SER A 460 3.62 -20.20 -16.20
N PHE A 461 2.97 -19.70 -15.17
CA PHE A 461 3.07 -18.29 -14.77
C PHE A 461 4.43 -17.97 -14.14
N VAL A 462 5.00 -18.90 -13.36
CA VAL A 462 6.34 -18.72 -12.79
C VAL A 462 7.41 -18.73 -13.88
N GLN A 463 7.26 -19.57 -14.91
CA GLN A 463 8.15 -19.60 -16.07
C GLN A 463 8.09 -18.27 -16.86
N GLU A 464 6.90 -17.71 -17.10
CA GLU A 464 6.78 -16.38 -17.74
C GLU A 464 7.44 -15.29 -16.88
N LEU A 465 7.33 -15.37 -15.55
CA LEU A 465 8.00 -14.43 -14.66
C LEU A 465 9.52 -14.64 -14.60
N ASP A 466 10.00 -15.87 -14.79
CA ASP A 466 11.43 -16.19 -14.91
C ASP A 466 12.05 -15.55 -16.17
N GLU A 467 11.32 -15.47 -17.28
CA GLU A 467 11.76 -14.72 -18.47
C GLU A 467 11.92 -13.23 -18.16
N VAL A 468 11.01 -12.65 -17.36
CA VAL A 468 11.14 -11.27 -16.88
C VAL A 468 12.35 -11.11 -15.97
N LEU A 469 12.58 -12.06 -15.06
CA LEU A 469 13.74 -12.05 -14.17
C LEU A 469 15.06 -12.20 -14.95
N ALA A 470 15.09 -13.00 -16.02
CA ALA A 470 16.24 -13.11 -16.91
C ALA A 470 16.55 -11.76 -17.58
N TYR A 471 15.53 -11.06 -18.09
CA TYR A 471 15.68 -9.71 -18.61
C TYR A 471 16.21 -8.74 -17.52
N TYR A 472 15.71 -8.83 -16.29
CA TYR A 472 16.23 -8.01 -15.18
C TYR A 472 17.68 -8.33 -14.86
N HIS A 473 18.07 -9.60 -14.87
CA HIS A 473 19.44 -10.03 -14.62
C HIS A 473 20.40 -9.48 -15.68
N GLU A 474 20.07 -9.59 -16.97
CA GLU A 474 20.88 -9.04 -18.07
C GLU A 474 21.06 -7.52 -17.97
N ASN A 475 20.01 -6.82 -17.53
CA ASN A 475 20.01 -5.36 -17.40
C ASN A 475 20.45 -4.85 -16.03
N SER A 476 20.89 -5.75 -15.14
CA SER A 476 21.39 -5.41 -13.81
C SER A 476 22.89 -5.64 -13.66
N ARG A 477 23.47 -4.96 -12.67
CA ARG A 477 24.79 -5.33 -12.13
C ARG A 477 24.61 -5.97 -10.77
N GLU A 478 25.42 -6.96 -10.45
CA GLU A 478 25.46 -7.52 -9.10
C GLU A 478 26.20 -6.57 -8.16
N LEU A 479 25.66 -6.36 -6.96
CA LEU A 479 26.32 -5.68 -5.86
C LEU A 479 27.00 -6.72 -4.97
N THR A 480 28.33 -6.63 -4.81
CA THR A 480 29.08 -7.57 -3.96
C THR A 480 29.33 -7.00 -2.57
N ALA A 481 29.62 -7.89 -1.61
CA ALA A 481 30.02 -7.49 -0.25
C ALA A 481 31.33 -6.67 -0.25
N GLU A 482 32.27 -6.99 -1.14
CA GLU A 482 33.53 -6.25 -1.29
C GLU A 482 33.33 -4.84 -1.86
N GLU A 483 32.38 -4.68 -2.79
CA GLU A 483 31.98 -3.35 -3.27
C GLU A 483 31.33 -2.56 -2.13
N TRP A 484 30.38 -3.18 -1.42
CA TRP A 484 29.66 -2.53 -0.32
C TRP A 484 30.59 -2.06 0.80
N ALA A 485 31.60 -2.86 1.16
CA ALA A 485 32.56 -2.52 2.20
C ALA A 485 33.41 -1.26 1.89
N LYS A 486 33.53 -0.88 0.61
CA LYS A 486 34.30 0.29 0.17
C LYS A 486 33.47 1.58 0.15
N GLN A 487 32.24 1.57 0.65
CA GLN A 487 31.37 2.73 0.57
C GLN A 487 31.89 3.94 1.36
N PRO A 488 31.86 5.15 0.78
CA PRO A 488 32.19 6.39 1.48
C PRO A 488 31.36 6.59 2.76
N LEU A 489 32.01 7.07 3.82
CA LEU A 489 31.38 7.33 5.13
C LEU A 489 30.14 8.22 5.04
N ARG A 490 30.14 9.21 4.14
CA ARG A 490 28.97 10.07 3.90
C ARG A 490 27.71 9.29 3.53
N TRP A 491 27.84 8.23 2.75
CA TRP A 491 26.71 7.41 2.32
C TRP A 491 26.25 6.49 3.44
N GLN A 492 27.18 5.90 4.20
CA GLN A 492 26.85 5.11 5.39
C GLN A 492 26.06 5.94 6.42
N LEU A 493 26.45 7.21 6.63
CA LEU A 493 25.72 8.13 7.51
C LEU A 493 24.31 8.43 6.98
N LEU A 494 24.17 8.71 5.68
CA LEU A 494 22.87 8.97 5.06
C LEU A 494 21.95 7.74 5.11
N ASP A 495 22.49 6.55 4.83
CA ASP A 495 21.77 5.27 4.91
C ASP A 495 21.29 5.01 6.36
N GLY A 496 22.16 5.22 7.35
CA GLY A 496 21.81 5.08 8.77
C GLY A 496 20.75 6.07 9.25
N LEU A 497 20.84 7.34 8.85
CA LEU A 497 19.83 8.36 9.18
C LEU A 497 18.49 8.06 8.50
N ALA A 498 18.50 7.64 7.24
CA ALA A 498 17.31 7.28 6.50
C ALA A 498 16.61 6.06 7.12
N ARG A 499 17.35 5.08 7.64
CA ARG A 499 16.79 3.93 8.37
C ARG A 499 15.92 4.34 9.55
N LEU A 500 16.26 5.42 10.27
CA LEU A 500 15.45 5.90 11.40
C LEU A 500 14.06 6.37 10.96
N THR A 501 13.89 6.77 9.70
CA THR A 501 12.60 7.19 9.17
C THR A 501 11.61 6.02 9.00
N SER A 502 12.09 4.79 8.86
CA SER A 502 11.22 3.61 8.80
C SER A 502 10.60 3.27 10.16
N ALA A 503 11.26 3.63 11.27
CA ALA A 503 10.75 3.42 12.62
C ALA A 503 9.55 4.34 12.98
N LEU A 504 9.34 5.41 12.20
CA LEU A 504 8.23 6.35 12.35
C LEU A 504 6.98 5.94 11.56
N GLN A 505 7.12 4.97 10.65
CA GLN A 505 6.05 4.45 9.78
C GLN A 505 5.35 3.26 10.43
#